data_AF-A0A7L4CPK1-F1
#
_entry.id   AF-A0A7L4CPK1-F1
#
_cell.length_a   1.000
_cell.length_b   1.000
_cell.length_c   1.000
_cell.angle_alpha   90.00
_cell.angle_beta   90.00
_cell.angle_gamma   90.00
#
_symmetry.space_group_name_H-M   'P 1'
#
loop_
_entity.id
_entity.type
_entity.pdbx_description
1 polymer ?
#
loop_
_entity_poly.entity_id
_entity_poly.type
_entity_poly.pdbx_seq_one_letter_code
_entity_poly.pdbx_strand_id
1 'polypeptide(L)'
;LVVLYAPDTVLIERNSGKRLDPLTEEVYHTTFDWPRDLLVQQRLVKPEDLSELEMSKKLLEYHRNFPGIFQSYQKVLKSINADQPSVDVLSQVLTYVQTRHRSAAPFTPRILFCGPPGSGKSLQAALIAQKYGVVKICCGQLLKETVADKTKLGELVKPYIDNGYPVPDNLVMKILADRLSTLDCMTNGWVLYGFPRDIEQGEQLQNSHIIPNSNCDITYMKNLFMERYRSFLTLYR
;
A
#
# COMPACT_ATOMS: atom_id res chain seq x y z
N LEU A 1 -9.22 5.25 -3.77
CA LEU A 1 -7.76 5.36 -4.01
C LEU A 1 -7.28 6.71 -3.47
N VAL A 2 -6.18 6.75 -2.72
CA VAL A 2 -5.56 7.99 -2.25
C VAL A 2 -4.22 8.18 -2.97
N VAL A 3 -4.01 9.35 -3.58
CA VAL A 3 -2.75 9.73 -4.20
C VAL A 3 -2.10 10.84 -3.39
N LEU A 4 -0.89 10.58 -2.94
CA LEU A 4 -0.03 11.59 -2.32
C LEU A 4 0.83 12.23 -3.41
N TYR A 5 0.89 13.57 -3.46
CA TYR A 5 1.76 14.30 -4.37
C TYR A 5 2.56 15.38 -3.63
N ALA A 6 3.78 15.65 -4.08
CA ALA A 6 4.60 16.76 -3.60
C ALA A 6 5.61 17.14 -4.71
N PRO A 7 6.21 18.34 -4.66
CA PRO A 7 7.26 18.73 -5.61
C PRO A 7 8.47 17.79 -5.56
N ASP A 8 9.08 17.51 -6.71
CA ASP A 8 10.23 16.60 -6.81
C ASP A 8 11.42 17.04 -5.94
N THR A 9 11.66 18.36 -5.83
CA THR A 9 12.68 18.94 -4.96
C THR A 9 12.48 18.52 -3.49
N VAL A 10 11.25 18.62 -2.99
CA VAL A 10 10.87 18.20 -1.64
C VAL A 10 11.04 16.69 -1.47
N LEU A 11 10.66 15.90 -2.49
CA LEU A 11 10.77 14.44 -2.43
C LEU A 11 12.23 13.96 -2.40
N ILE A 12 13.11 14.62 -3.16
CA ILE A 12 14.55 14.37 -3.18
C ILE A 12 15.16 14.71 -1.81
N GLU A 13 14.82 15.88 -1.25
CA GLU A 13 15.28 16.29 0.07
C GLU A 13 14.86 15.27 1.15
N ARG A 14 13.58 14.87 1.15
CA ARG A 14 13.05 13.83 2.07
C ARG A 14 13.73 12.48 1.88
N ASN A 15 14.17 12.14 0.66
CA ASN A 15 14.88 10.90 0.43
C ASN A 15 16.21 10.87 1.18
N SER A 16 16.90 12.01 1.30
CA SER A 16 18.19 12.12 2.00
C SER A 16 18.11 11.84 3.51
N GLY A 17 16.95 12.13 4.12
CA GLY A 17 16.69 11.93 5.54
C GLY A 17 16.32 10.49 5.93
N LYS A 18 16.17 9.58 4.96
CA LYS A 18 15.81 8.19 5.22
C LYS A 18 16.92 7.44 5.96
N ARG A 19 16.50 6.58 6.88
CA ARG A 19 17.34 5.60 7.57
C ARG A 19 16.67 4.24 7.52
N LEU A 20 17.47 3.19 7.43
CA LEU A 20 17.01 1.81 7.43
C LEU A 20 17.50 1.13 8.71
N ASP A 21 16.60 0.41 9.37
CA ASP A 21 16.98 -0.53 10.41
C ASP A 21 17.41 -1.86 9.76
N PRO A 22 18.68 -2.29 9.89
CA PRO A 22 19.16 -3.52 9.26
C PRO A 22 18.55 -4.79 9.85
N LEU A 23 17.94 -4.73 11.04
CA LEU A 23 17.31 -5.89 11.68
C LEU A 23 15.84 -6.06 11.30
N THR A 24 15.10 -4.97 11.26
CA THR A 24 13.65 -5.01 11.00
C THR A 24 13.29 -4.67 9.56
N GLU A 25 14.27 -4.19 8.77
CA GLU A 25 14.07 -3.57 7.45
C GLU A 25 13.11 -2.37 7.46
N GLU A 26 12.80 -1.81 8.64
CA GLU A 26 11.92 -0.66 8.75
C GLU A 26 12.65 0.63 8.34
N VAL A 27 11.91 1.50 7.66
CA VAL A 27 12.43 2.79 7.18
C VAL A 27 11.97 3.90 8.12
N TYR A 28 12.95 4.60 8.68
CA TYR A 28 12.78 5.76 9.55
C TYR A 28 13.22 7.03 8.83
N HIS A 29 12.90 8.20 9.40
CA HIS A 29 13.33 9.49 8.87
C HIS A 29 13.80 10.42 9.98
N THR A 30 14.96 11.05 9.79
CA THR A 30 15.59 11.94 10.80
C THR A 30 14.68 13.06 11.31
N THR A 31 13.88 13.65 10.42
CA THR A 31 12.96 14.74 10.76
C THR A 31 11.52 14.32 11.11
N PHE A 32 10.95 13.33 10.41
CA PHE A 32 9.50 13.08 10.46
C PHE A 32 9.09 11.83 11.24
N ASP A 33 10.01 10.87 11.41
CA ASP A 33 9.72 9.56 11.98
C ASP A 33 11.00 8.98 12.59
N TRP A 34 11.43 9.59 13.70
CA TRP A 34 12.63 9.17 14.44
C TRP A 34 12.22 8.26 15.61
N PRO A 35 12.80 7.04 15.72
CA PRO A 35 12.41 6.11 16.77
C PRO A 35 12.78 6.66 18.14
N ARG A 36 11.94 6.42 19.15
CA ARG A 36 12.24 6.85 20.54
C ARG A 36 13.27 5.96 21.23
N ASP A 37 13.36 4.70 20.80
CA ASP A 37 14.30 3.73 21.35
C ASP A 37 15.73 4.02 20.86
N LEU A 38 16.63 4.28 21.82
CA LEU A 38 18.04 4.57 21.56
C LEU A 38 18.78 3.41 20.90
N LEU A 39 18.40 2.16 21.17
CA LEU A 39 19.02 0.99 20.55
C LEU A 39 18.72 0.92 19.06
N VAL A 40 17.50 1.29 18.66
CA VAL A 40 17.11 1.39 17.26
C VAL A 40 17.89 2.54 16.62
N GLN A 41 17.93 3.72 17.25
CA GLN A 41 18.65 4.89 16.72
C GLN A 41 20.13 4.60 16.42
N GLN A 42 20.82 3.86 17.29
CA GLN A 42 22.25 3.56 17.13
C GLN A 42 22.56 2.61 15.96
N ARG A 43 21.61 1.76 15.57
CA ARG A 43 21.80 0.80 14.46
C ARG A 43 21.26 1.29 13.12
N LEU A 44 20.58 2.43 13.09
CA LEU A 44 20.03 3.01 11.86
C LEU A 44 21.15 3.37 10.88
N VAL A 45 21.10 2.77 9.69
CA VAL A 45 22.06 3.06 8.61
C VAL A 45 21.43 3.92 7.54
N LYS A 46 22.26 4.70 6.85
CA LYS A 46 21.82 5.37 5.62
C LYS A 46 21.84 4.31 4.49
N PRO A 47 20.70 4.02 3.83
CA PRO A 47 20.71 3.09 2.70
C PRO A 47 21.69 3.54 1.61
N GLU A 48 22.35 2.57 0.98
CA GLU A 48 23.34 2.80 -0.08
C GLU A 48 22.69 3.45 -1.33
N ASP A 49 21.44 3.08 -1.63
CA ASP A 49 20.67 3.53 -2.81
C ASP A 49 19.94 4.89 -2.64
N LEU A 50 20.53 5.83 -1.88
CA LEU A 50 19.95 7.17 -1.65
C LEU A 50 20.57 8.26 -2.53
N SER A 51 21.24 7.89 -3.62
CA SER A 51 21.77 8.89 -4.55
C SER A 51 20.63 9.74 -5.13
N GLU A 52 20.86 11.05 -5.22
CA GLU A 52 19.93 11.98 -5.87
C GLU A 52 19.61 11.54 -7.30
N LEU A 53 20.60 10.98 -8.01
CA LEU A 53 20.43 10.45 -9.36
C LEU A 53 19.46 9.26 -9.40
N GLU A 54 19.54 8.35 -8.43
CA GLU A 54 18.66 7.19 -8.34
C GLU A 54 17.24 7.60 -7.98
N MET A 55 17.10 8.54 -7.04
CA MET A 55 15.81 9.11 -6.69
C MET A 55 15.16 9.80 -7.89
N SER A 56 15.95 10.59 -8.64
CA SER A 56 15.51 11.25 -9.87
C SER A 56 15.05 10.26 -10.93
N LYS A 57 15.78 9.15 -11.12
CA LYS A 57 15.36 8.06 -12.02
C LYS A 57 14.01 7.47 -11.60
N LYS A 58 13.83 7.17 -10.30
CA LYS A 58 12.57 6.63 -9.75
C LYS A 58 11.41 7.63 -9.88
N LEU A 59 11.66 8.93 -9.73
CA LEU A 59 10.66 9.98 -9.95
C LEU A 59 10.27 10.08 -11.44
N LEU A 60 11.24 10.08 -12.35
CA LEU A 60 10.99 10.09 -13.79
C LEU A 60 10.16 8.88 -14.24
N GLU A 61 10.48 7.69 -13.74
CA GLU A 61 9.70 6.47 -14.02
C GLU A 61 8.27 6.60 -13.51
N TYR A 62 8.09 7.08 -12.27
CA TYR A 62 6.76 7.35 -11.71
C TYR A 62 5.97 8.33 -12.59
N HIS A 63 6.55 9.46 -12.98
CA HIS A 63 5.88 10.49 -13.78
C HIS A 63 5.51 10.01 -15.20
N ARG A 64 6.27 9.06 -15.77
CA ARG A 64 5.93 8.42 -17.06
C ARG A 64 4.71 7.52 -16.94
N ASN A 65 4.61 6.76 -15.85
CA ASN A 65 3.56 5.75 -15.68
C ASN A 65 2.28 6.30 -15.05
N PHE A 66 2.41 7.30 -14.17
CA PHE A 66 1.31 7.84 -13.39
C PHE A 66 0.12 8.36 -14.22
N PRO A 67 0.29 9.03 -15.38
CA PRO A 67 -0.83 9.52 -16.17
C PRO A 67 -1.84 8.42 -16.55
N GLY A 68 -1.36 7.23 -16.92
CA GLY A 68 -2.26 6.13 -17.26
C GLY A 68 -2.94 5.51 -16.04
N ILE A 69 -2.23 5.40 -14.91
CA ILE A 69 -2.86 5.00 -13.63
C ILE A 69 -3.93 6.01 -13.23
N PHE A 70 -3.64 7.31 -13.34
CA PHE A 70 -4.57 8.38 -13.02
C PHE A 70 -5.85 8.27 -13.86
N GLN A 71 -5.72 7.99 -15.15
CA GLN A 71 -6.85 7.80 -16.06
C GLN A 71 -7.74 6.61 -15.64
N SER A 72 -7.14 5.46 -15.29
CA SER A 72 -7.89 4.27 -14.87
C SER A 72 -8.67 4.47 -13.57
N TYR A 73 -8.20 5.34 -12.67
CA TYR A 73 -8.79 5.54 -11.35
C TYR A 73 -9.49 6.90 -11.13
N GLN A 74 -9.63 7.72 -12.16
CA GLN A 74 -10.08 9.12 -12.06
C GLN A 74 -11.37 9.31 -11.22
N LYS A 75 -12.33 8.37 -11.30
CA LYS A 75 -13.62 8.44 -10.58
C LYS A 75 -13.51 8.19 -9.06
N VAL A 76 -12.48 7.48 -8.64
CA VAL A 76 -12.32 6.94 -7.27
C VAL A 76 -11.05 7.43 -6.57
N LEU A 77 -10.32 8.34 -7.21
CA LEU A 77 -9.04 8.88 -6.77
C LEU A 77 -9.25 10.17 -5.99
N LYS A 78 -8.54 10.29 -4.85
CA LYS A 78 -8.40 11.52 -4.09
C LYS A 78 -6.93 11.91 -4.01
N SER A 79 -6.58 13.05 -4.61
CA SER A 79 -5.25 13.64 -4.49
C SER A 79 -5.15 14.44 -3.18
N ILE A 80 -4.02 14.27 -2.47
CA ILE A 80 -3.70 14.94 -1.21
C ILE A 80 -2.25 15.43 -1.30
N ASN A 81 -2.03 16.70 -0.95
CA ASN A 81 -0.68 17.27 -0.88
C ASN A 81 0.10 16.58 0.25
N ALA A 82 1.29 16.08 -0.04
CA ALA A 82 2.20 15.49 0.95
C ALA A 82 3.24 16.50 1.45
N ASP A 83 3.33 17.69 0.85
CA ASP A 83 4.19 18.78 1.31
C ASP A 83 3.56 19.56 2.47
N GLN A 84 3.25 18.84 3.53
CA GLN A 84 2.68 19.35 4.77
C GLN A 84 2.98 18.35 5.91
N PRO A 85 2.78 18.70 7.18
CA PRO A 85 2.97 17.79 8.31
C PRO A 85 2.18 16.48 8.15
N SER A 86 2.76 15.36 8.62
CA SER A 86 2.18 14.02 8.48
C SER A 86 0.79 13.87 9.10
N VAL A 87 0.52 14.63 10.17
CA VAL A 87 -0.77 14.67 10.88
C VAL A 87 -1.86 15.31 10.02
N ASP A 88 -1.52 16.34 9.25
CA ASP A 88 -2.48 17.03 8.37
C ASP A 88 -2.81 16.16 7.15
N VAL A 89 -1.79 15.50 6.57
CA VAL A 89 -2.01 14.49 5.52
C VAL A 89 -2.94 13.41 6.04
N LEU A 90 -2.66 12.86 7.23
CA LEU A 90 -3.49 11.82 7.84
C LEU A 90 -4.93 12.32 8.00
N SER A 91 -5.15 13.49 8.59
CA SER A 91 -6.47 14.09 8.78
C SER A 91 -7.28 14.17 7.48
N GLN A 92 -6.65 14.60 6.38
CA GLN A 92 -7.29 14.66 5.07
C GLN A 92 -7.65 13.27 4.52
N VAL A 93 -6.76 12.28 4.70
CA VAL A 93 -7.05 10.89 4.31
C VAL A 93 -8.23 10.35 5.11
N LEU A 94 -8.23 10.55 6.43
CA LEU A 94 -9.30 10.09 7.32
C LEU A 94 -10.64 10.69 6.94
N THR A 95 -10.67 12.00 6.70
CA THR A 95 -11.87 12.71 6.25
C THR A 95 -12.40 12.09 4.96
N TYR A 96 -11.52 11.79 4.00
CA TYR A 96 -11.93 11.16 2.74
C TYR A 96 -12.47 9.73 2.93
N VAL A 97 -11.83 8.93 3.78
CA VAL A 97 -12.24 7.55 4.08
C VAL A 97 -13.59 7.53 4.81
N GLN A 98 -13.81 8.47 5.74
CA GLN A 98 -15.02 8.53 6.57
C GLN A 98 -16.23 9.15 5.84
N THR A 99 -16.03 10.20 5.04
CA THR A 99 -17.13 10.91 4.34
C THR A 99 -17.98 10.03 3.43
N ARG A 100 -17.47 8.86 3.05
CA ARG A 100 -18.11 7.92 2.12
C ARG A 100 -18.72 6.69 2.81
N HIS A 101 -18.61 6.56 4.13
CA HIS A 101 -19.31 5.52 4.89
C HIS A 101 -20.66 6.07 5.37
N ARG A 102 -21.77 5.50 4.86
CA ARG A 102 -23.15 5.95 5.16
C ARG A 102 -24.06 4.82 5.64
N SER A 103 -23.53 3.65 5.99
CA SER A 103 -24.35 2.48 6.37
C SER A 103 -24.04 2.01 7.78
N ALA A 104 -25.02 1.39 8.43
CA ALA A 104 -24.88 0.76 9.74
C ALA A 104 -24.12 -0.58 9.72
N ALA A 105 -23.60 -1.00 8.55
CA ALA A 105 -22.85 -2.24 8.42
C ALA A 105 -21.40 -2.08 8.93
N PRO A 106 -20.77 -3.15 9.44
CA PRO A 106 -19.37 -3.12 9.87
C PRO A 106 -18.48 -2.53 8.77
N PHE A 107 -17.76 -1.45 9.09
CA PHE A 107 -16.86 -0.80 8.15
C PHE A 107 -15.54 -1.56 8.11
N THR A 108 -15.24 -2.23 6.99
CA THR A 108 -13.94 -2.85 6.73
C THR A 108 -13.15 -1.97 5.77
N PRO A 109 -12.26 -1.06 6.23
CA PRO A 109 -11.58 -0.10 5.37
C PRO A 109 -10.69 -0.80 4.35
N ARG A 110 -10.82 -0.47 3.06
CA ARG A 110 -9.93 -0.95 1.98
C ARG A 110 -9.31 0.26 1.31
N ILE A 111 -8.06 0.55 1.63
CA ILE A 111 -7.38 1.78 1.22
C ILE A 111 -6.20 1.41 0.35
N LEU A 112 -6.07 2.08 -0.79
CA LEU A 112 -4.92 1.96 -1.68
C LEU A 112 -4.21 3.31 -1.70
N PHE A 113 -2.90 3.33 -1.42
CA PHE A 113 -2.05 4.51 -1.50
C PHE A 113 -1.15 4.46 -2.73
N CYS A 114 -1.24 5.50 -3.54
CA CYS A 114 -0.35 5.77 -4.66
C CYS A 114 0.36 7.12 -4.48
N GLY A 115 1.44 7.34 -5.23
CA GLY A 115 2.26 8.54 -5.11
C GLY A 115 3.74 8.27 -5.36
N PRO A 116 4.53 9.30 -5.64
CA PRO A 116 5.95 9.16 -5.95
C PRO A 116 6.74 8.67 -4.74
N PRO A 117 7.93 8.07 -4.93
CA PRO A 117 8.83 7.77 -3.80
C PRO A 117 9.05 9.02 -2.94
N GLY A 118 9.19 8.85 -1.61
CA GLY A 118 9.39 9.97 -0.69
C GLY A 118 8.13 10.73 -0.26
N SER A 119 6.96 10.45 -0.84
CA SER A 119 5.70 11.15 -0.50
C SER A 119 5.07 10.74 0.84
N GLY A 120 5.68 9.81 1.59
CA GLY A 120 5.19 9.40 2.92
C GLY A 120 4.08 8.34 2.91
N LYS A 121 3.86 7.62 1.78
CA LYS A 121 2.86 6.55 1.68
C LYS A 121 2.98 5.49 2.78
N SER A 122 4.20 5.04 3.06
CA SER A 122 4.48 4.03 4.08
C SER A 122 4.08 4.51 5.47
N LEU A 123 4.43 5.76 5.80
CA LEU A 123 4.06 6.41 7.06
C LEU A 123 2.55 6.52 7.19
N GLN A 124 1.87 7.03 6.15
CA GLN A 124 0.41 7.15 6.17
C GLN A 124 -0.30 5.78 6.28
N ALA A 125 0.21 4.76 5.61
CA ALA A 125 -0.29 3.40 5.74
C ALA A 125 -0.11 2.84 7.16
N ALA A 126 1.05 3.07 7.78
CA ALA A 126 1.32 2.66 9.15
C ALA A 126 0.41 3.37 10.16
N LEU A 127 0.24 4.69 10.03
CA LEU A 127 -0.64 5.49 10.89
C LEU A 127 -2.11 5.05 10.80
N ILE A 128 -2.58 4.71 9.59
CA ILE A 128 -3.95 4.21 9.38
C ILE A 128 -4.11 2.79 9.92
N ALA A 129 -3.15 1.91 9.69
CA ALA A 129 -3.13 0.56 10.25
C ALA A 129 -3.21 0.60 11.77
N GLN A 130 -2.42 1.45 12.42
CA GLN A 130 -2.45 1.64 13.86
C GLN A 130 -3.80 2.21 14.35
N LYS A 131 -4.38 3.18 13.64
CA LYS A 131 -5.61 3.85 14.07
C LYS A 131 -6.87 2.99 13.92
N TYR A 132 -6.98 2.19 12.87
CA TYR A 132 -8.17 1.38 12.58
C TYR A 132 -8.00 -0.12 12.80
N GLY A 133 -6.80 -0.57 13.18
CA GLY A 133 -6.49 -2.00 13.26
C GLY A 133 -6.55 -2.72 11.92
N VAL A 134 -6.43 -1.98 10.80
CA VAL A 134 -6.40 -2.56 9.45
C VAL A 134 -5.05 -3.18 9.15
N VAL A 135 -5.02 -4.16 8.27
CA VAL A 135 -3.78 -4.83 7.88
C VAL A 135 -2.97 -3.93 6.95
N LYS A 136 -1.73 -3.60 7.34
CA LYS A 136 -0.76 -2.89 6.48
C LYS A 136 -0.14 -3.87 5.50
N ILE A 137 -0.27 -3.61 4.20
CA ILE A 137 0.31 -4.44 3.14
C ILE A 137 1.21 -3.58 2.25
N CYS A 138 2.48 -3.99 2.14
CA CYS A 138 3.42 -3.46 1.18
C CYS A 138 3.72 -4.55 0.15
N CYS A 139 3.52 -4.28 -1.14
CA CYS A 139 3.75 -5.31 -2.17
C CYS A 139 5.19 -5.85 -2.15
N GLY A 140 6.20 -4.97 -2.06
CA GLY A 140 7.59 -5.40 -2.02
C GLY A 140 7.95 -6.22 -0.77
N GLN A 141 7.39 -5.88 0.39
CA GLN A 141 7.60 -6.64 1.63
C GLN A 141 6.90 -8.00 1.57
N LEU A 142 5.66 -8.03 1.07
CA LEU A 142 4.89 -9.25 0.89
C LEU A 142 5.63 -10.26 0.01
N LEU A 143 6.27 -9.81 -1.08
CA LEU A 143 7.08 -10.67 -1.93
C LEU A 143 8.24 -11.30 -1.14
N LYS A 144 8.98 -10.51 -0.34
CA LYS A 144 10.05 -11.04 0.51
C LYS A 144 9.54 -12.04 1.55
N GLU A 145 8.42 -11.74 2.20
CA GLU A 145 7.77 -12.62 3.19
C GLU A 145 7.38 -13.96 2.55
N THR A 146 6.77 -13.96 1.36
CA THR A 146 6.41 -15.22 0.67
C THR A 146 7.59 -16.10 0.31
N VAL A 147 8.76 -15.51 0.04
CA VAL A 147 10.03 -16.21 -0.19
C VAL A 147 10.58 -16.79 1.12
N ALA A 148 10.54 -16.01 2.21
CA ALA A 148 10.98 -16.46 3.53
C ALA A 148 10.13 -17.64 4.04
N ASP A 149 8.81 -17.59 3.81
CA ASP A 149 7.85 -18.63 4.19
C ASP A 149 7.93 -19.90 3.30
N LYS A 150 8.77 -19.89 2.25
CA LYS A 150 8.94 -21.01 1.29
C LYS A 150 7.62 -21.51 0.70
N THR A 151 6.72 -20.57 0.41
CA THR A 151 5.46 -20.90 -0.27
C THR A 151 5.74 -21.33 -1.71
N LYS A 152 4.81 -22.07 -2.34
CA LYS A 152 4.94 -22.47 -3.76
C LYS A 152 5.15 -21.28 -4.69
N LEU A 153 4.48 -20.15 -4.44
CA LEU A 153 4.68 -18.91 -5.20
C LEU A 153 6.00 -18.22 -4.83
N GLY A 154 6.39 -18.28 -3.56
CA GLY A 154 7.68 -17.78 -3.08
C GLY A 154 8.86 -18.46 -3.78
N GLU A 155 8.82 -19.78 -3.96
CA GLU A 155 9.88 -20.50 -4.70
C GLU A 155 10.00 -20.04 -6.16
N LEU A 156 8.88 -19.71 -6.81
CA LEU A 156 8.86 -19.17 -8.17
C LEU A 156 9.40 -17.73 -8.24
N VAL A 157 9.14 -16.92 -7.21
CA VAL A 157 9.52 -15.50 -7.17
C VAL A 157 10.95 -15.30 -6.66
N LYS A 158 11.46 -16.22 -5.83
CA LYS A 158 12.80 -16.20 -5.25
C LYS A 158 13.92 -15.82 -6.24
N PRO A 159 14.05 -16.46 -7.43
CA PRO A 159 15.11 -16.10 -8.36
C PRO A 159 15.00 -14.65 -8.88
N TYR A 160 13.81 -14.08 -8.97
CA TYR A 160 13.66 -12.69 -9.38
C TYR A 160 14.12 -11.73 -8.29
N ILE A 161 13.79 -12.01 -7.02
CA ILE A 161 14.22 -11.19 -5.89
C ILE A 161 15.74 -11.28 -5.69
N ASP A 162 16.29 -12.50 -5.69
CA ASP A 162 17.71 -12.75 -5.43
C ASP A 162 18.61 -12.08 -6.50
N ASN A 163 18.14 -11.99 -7.75
CA ASN A 163 18.85 -11.35 -8.85
C ASN A 163 18.48 -9.86 -9.06
N GLY A 164 17.58 -9.30 -8.24
CA GLY A 164 17.11 -7.92 -8.38
C GLY A 164 16.27 -7.65 -9.65
N TYR A 165 15.72 -8.69 -10.27
CA TYR A 165 14.85 -8.55 -11.43
C TYR A 165 13.41 -8.19 -11.03
N PRO A 166 12.69 -7.44 -11.88
CA PRO A 166 11.27 -7.21 -11.67
C PRO A 166 10.50 -8.54 -11.72
N VAL A 167 9.71 -8.79 -10.68
CA VAL A 167 8.84 -9.97 -10.60
C VAL A 167 7.70 -9.83 -11.60
N PRO A 168 7.36 -10.88 -12.38
CA PRO A 168 6.23 -10.88 -13.30
C PRO A 168 4.90 -10.51 -12.62
N ASP A 169 4.12 -9.63 -13.24
CA ASP A 169 2.89 -9.09 -12.64
C ASP A 169 1.85 -10.17 -12.31
N ASN A 170 1.75 -11.22 -13.13
CA ASN A 170 0.85 -12.34 -12.87
C ASN A 170 1.15 -13.08 -11.55
N LEU A 171 2.42 -13.17 -11.14
CA LEU A 171 2.83 -13.75 -9.87
C LEU A 171 2.54 -12.78 -8.72
N VAL A 172 2.85 -11.50 -8.92
CA VAL A 172 2.55 -10.43 -7.94
C VAL A 172 1.05 -10.40 -7.63
N MET A 173 0.20 -10.46 -8.66
CA MET A 173 -1.25 -10.46 -8.52
C MET A 173 -1.78 -11.68 -7.75
N LYS A 174 -1.23 -12.88 -8.00
CA LYS A 174 -1.60 -14.08 -7.25
C LYS A 174 -1.24 -13.96 -5.77
N ILE A 175 -0.01 -13.52 -5.47
CA ILE A 175 0.47 -13.32 -4.10
C ILE A 175 -0.39 -12.26 -3.37
N LEU A 176 -0.70 -11.15 -4.03
CA LEU A 176 -1.57 -10.12 -3.47
C LEU A 176 -2.99 -10.63 -3.23
N ALA A 177 -3.58 -11.35 -4.19
CA ALA A 177 -4.91 -11.91 -4.06
C ALA A 177 -5.00 -12.90 -2.88
N ASP A 178 -4.00 -13.79 -2.76
CA ASP A 178 -3.90 -14.73 -1.65
C ASP A 178 -3.84 -13.98 -0.31
N ARG A 179 -2.97 -12.97 -0.19
CA ARG A 179 -2.83 -12.18 1.05
C ARG A 179 -4.08 -11.39 1.40
N LEU A 180 -4.79 -10.84 0.41
CA LEU A 180 -6.00 -10.04 0.64
C LEU A 180 -7.23 -10.91 0.95
N SER A 181 -7.18 -12.20 0.61
CA SER A 181 -8.22 -13.18 0.89
C SER A 181 -8.17 -13.77 2.30
N THR A 182 -7.14 -13.48 3.08
CA THR A 182 -7.00 -13.96 4.45
C THR A 182 -8.04 -13.33 5.38
N LEU A 183 -8.34 -14.03 6.48
CA LEU A 183 -9.43 -13.66 7.38
C LEU A 183 -9.23 -12.28 8.00
N ASP A 184 -8.01 -11.94 8.42
CA ASP A 184 -7.65 -10.63 8.99
C ASP A 184 -7.94 -9.47 8.02
N CYS A 185 -7.56 -9.61 6.74
CA CYS A 185 -7.85 -8.62 5.71
C CYS A 185 -9.34 -8.51 5.39
N MET A 186 -10.08 -9.63 5.45
CA MET A 186 -11.51 -9.64 5.23
C MET A 186 -12.29 -9.01 6.39
N THR A 187 -11.88 -9.24 7.64
CA THR A 187 -12.60 -8.75 8.83
C THR A 187 -12.20 -7.34 9.21
N ASN A 188 -10.91 -7.02 9.17
CA ASN A 188 -10.38 -5.75 9.67
C ASN A 188 -10.15 -4.74 8.55
N GLY A 189 -10.17 -5.19 7.29
CA GLY A 189 -9.78 -4.38 6.15
C GLY A 189 -8.26 -4.33 5.97
N TRP A 190 -7.83 -3.56 4.99
CA TRP A 190 -6.43 -3.47 4.58
C TRP A 190 -6.07 -2.09 4.03
N VAL A 191 -4.80 -1.76 4.17
CA VAL A 191 -4.17 -0.62 3.52
C VAL A 191 -2.99 -1.11 2.68
N LEU A 192 -3.11 -0.99 1.36
CA LEU A 192 -2.12 -1.41 0.39
C LEU A 192 -1.34 -0.21 -0.13
N TYR A 193 -0.01 -0.34 -0.22
CA TYR A 193 0.85 0.64 -0.89
C TYR A 193 2.00 -0.05 -1.64
N GLY A 194 2.61 0.70 -2.56
CA GLY A 194 3.72 0.19 -3.39
C GLY A 194 3.28 -0.56 -4.66
N PHE A 195 1.98 -0.51 -4.98
CA PHE A 195 1.36 -1.10 -6.15
C PHE A 195 0.05 -0.34 -6.43
N PRO A 196 -0.41 -0.15 -7.68
CA PRO A 196 0.25 -0.43 -8.95
C PRO A 196 1.33 0.62 -9.28
N ARG A 197 2.31 0.24 -10.12
CA ARG A 197 3.42 1.08 -10.60
C ARG A 197 3.30 1.48 -12.07
N ASP A 198 2.46 0.78 -12.81
CA ASP A 198 2.16 1.02 -14.21
C ASP A 198 0.66 0.81 -14.51
N ILE A 199 0.30 1.06 -15.76
CA ILE A 199 -1.07 1.01 -16.25
C ILE A 199 -1.59 -0.43 -16.23
N GLU A 200 -0.76 -1.38 -16.66
CA GLU A 200 -1.14 -2.80 -16.79
C GLU A 200 -1.47 -3.41 -15.42
N GLN A 201 -0.63 -3.15 -14.41
CA GLN A 201 -0.91 -3.49 -13.01
C GLN A 201 -2.19 -2.80 -12.50
N GLY A 202 -2.41 -1.55 -12.91
CA GLY A 202 -3.61 -0.80 -12.60
C GLY A 202 -4.88 -1.46 -13.12
N GLU A 203 -4.87 -1.94 -14.36
CA GLU A 203 -5.98 -2.68 -14.99
C GLU A 203 -6.15 -4.08 -14.38
N GLN A 204 -5.07 -4.79 -14.10
CA GLN A 204 -5.12 -6.09 -13.43
C GLN A 204 -5.75 -6.01 -12.03
N LEU A 205 -5.49 -4.96 -11.27
CA LEU A 205 -6.17 -4.71 -9.98
C LEU A 205 -7.68 -4.53 -10.14
N GLN A 206 -8.11 -3.80 -11.18
CA GLN A 206 -9.53 -3.60 -11.43
C GLN A 206 -10.21 -4.93 -11.81
N ASN A 207 -9.57 -5.72 -12.68
CA ASN A 207 -10.08 -7.01 -13.14
C ASN A 207 -10.11 -8.07 -12.02
N SER A 208 -9.17 -8.02 -11.09
CA SER A 208 -9.07 -8.96 -9.94
C SER A 208 -10.03 -8.63 -8.79
N HIS A 209 -10.92 -7.63 -8.94
CA HIS A 209 -11.89 -7.21 -7.92
C HIS A 209 -11.25 -6.75 -6.59
N ILE A 210 -9.95 -6.42 -6.60
CA ILE A 210 -9.25 -5.76 -5.49
C ILE A 210 -9.59 -4.26 -5.56
N ILE A 211 -10.81 -3.94 -5.17
CA ILE A 211 -11.34 -2.58 -5.27
C ILE A 211 -11.23 -1.90 -3.91
N PRO A 212 -10.49 -0.78 -3.79
CA PRO A 212 -10.49 0.04 -2.60
C PRO A 212 -11.91 0.56 -2.33
N ASN A 213 -12.28 0.76 -1.08
CA ASN A 213 -13.59 1.30 -0.70
C ASN A 213 -13.74 2.70 -1.30
N SER A 214 -14.33 2.76 -2.49
CA SER A 214 -14.53 4.01 -3.22
C SER A 214 -15.74 3.98 -4.14
N ASN A 215 -16.45 2.85 -4.18
CA ASN A 215 -17.84 2.69 -4.56
C ASN A 215 -18.24 1.29 -4.07
N CYS A 216 -18.84 1.17 -2.88
CA CYS A 216 -19.75 0.05 -2.69
C CYS A 216 -20.99 0.41 -3.49
N ASP A 217 -21.09 -0.07 -4.74
CA ASP A 217 -22.40 -0.40 -5.26
C ASP A 217 -23.01 -1.34 -4.23
N ILE A 218 -23.92 -0.80 -3.44
CA ILE A 218 -24.67 -1.49 -2.36
C ILE A 218 -25.33 -2.76 -2.91
N THR A 219 -25.50 -2.85 -4.23
CA THR A 219 -25.99 -4.00 -4.99
C THR A 219 -25.06 -5.23 -4.93
N TYR A 220 -23.73 -5.07 -5.03
CA TYR A 220 -22.80 -6.21 -5.07
C TYR A 220 -22.54 -6.78 -3.67
N MET A 221 -22.49 -5.91 -2.65
CA MET A 221 -22.35 -6.33 -1.25
C MET A 221 -23.58 -7.09 -0.72
N LYS A 222 -24.80 -6.76 -1.18
CA LYS A 222 -25.99 -7.55 -0.82
C LYS A 222 -25.89 -8.99 -1.33
N ASN A 223 -25.40 -9.21 -2.54
CA ASN A 223 -25.31 -10.55 -3.12
C ASN A 223 -24.21 -11.38 -2.44
N LEU A 224 -23.01 -10.81 -2.22
CA LEU A 224 -21.90 -11.54 -1.61
C LEU A 224 -22.15 -11.85 -0.12
N PHE A 225 -22.81 -10.94 0.61
CA PHE A 225 -23.16 -11.17 2.01
C PHE A 225 -24.30 -12.20 2.15
N MET A 226 -25.29 -12.18 1.26
CA MET A 226 -26.38 -13.17 1.26
C MET A 226 -25.91 -14.56 0.83
N GLU A 227 -24.96 -14.68 -0.10
CA GLU A 227 -24.37 -15.97 -0.46
C GLU A 227 -23.54 -16.56 0.68
N ARG A 228 -22.67 -15.75 1.30
CA ARG A 228 -21.87 -16.22 2.45
C ARG A 228 -22.72 -16.55 3.68
N TYR A 229 -23.79 -15.80 3.93
CA TYR A 229 -24.71 -16.09 5.03
C TYR A 229 -25.56 -17.36 4.79
N ARG A 230 -25.95 -17.62 3.53
CA ARG A 230 -26.61 -18.89 3.16
C ARG A 230 -25.68 -20.08 3.37
N SER A 231 -24.44 -20.02 2.88
CA SER A 231 -23.46 -21.09 3.08
C SER A 231 -23.14 -21.36 4.56
N PHE A 232 -23.17 -20.32 5.40
CA PHE A 232 -22.98 -20.46 6.85
C PHE A 232 -24.17 -21.14 7.54
N LEU A 233 -25.41 -20.90 7.09
CA LEU A 233 -26.60 -21.55 7.65
C LEU A 233 -26.79 -23.01 7.20
N THR A 234 -26.29 -23.39 6.02
CA THR A 234 -26.36 -24.80 5.56
C THR A 234 -25.36 -25.70 6.27
N LEU A 235 -24.30 -25.16 6.86
CA LEU A 235 -23.31 -25.89 7.65
C LEU A 235 -23.73 -26.14 9.11
N TYR A 236 -24.83 -25.53 9.56
CA TYR A 236 -25.37 -25.64 10.92
C TYR A 236 -26.81 -26.22 10.94
N ARG A 237 -27.17 -27.03 9.95
CA ARG A 237 -28.40 -27.84 9.94
C ARG A 237 -28.09 -29.31 9.76
#